data_AF-A0A6J5DHX5-F1
#
_entry.id   AF-A0A6J5DHX5-F1
#
_cell.length_a   1.000
_cell.length_b   1.000
_cell.length_c   1.000
_cell.angle_alpha   90.00
_cell.angle_beta   90.00
_cell.angle_gamma   90.00
#
_symmetry.space_group_name_H-M   'P 1'
#
loop_
_entity.id
_entity.type
_entity.pdbx_description
1 polymer ?
#
loop_
_entity_poly.entity_id
_entity_poly.type
_entity_poly.pdbx_seq_one_letter_code
_entity_poly.pdbx_strand_id
1 'polypeptide(L)'
;MATAKANDLMSVGELAQLLNVTASYVRKKLLRKHVLRPVTIRRGRKYASRTKAEAYCAKRKKVARRALRGLARVSQEAGLYRDAITATNR
;
A
#
# COMPACT_ATOMS: atom_id res chain seq x y z
N MET A 1 27.28 -13.77 -6.95
CA MET A 1 27.55 -12.34 -7.19
C MET A 1 26.23 -11.58 -7.31
N ALA A 2 25.82 -10.85 -6.28
CA ALA A 2 24.59 -10.06 -6.30
C ALA A 2 24.93 -8.64 -6.78
N THR A 3 24.45 -8.27 -7.97
CA THR A 3 24.63 -6.93 -8.53
C THR A 3 23.89 -5.91 -7.66
N ALA A 4 24.65 -5.06 -6.97
CA ALA A 4 24.13 -3.94 -6.21
C ALA A 4 23.30 -3.04 -7.14
N LYS A 5 21.99 -3.04 -6.92
CA LYS A 5 20.98 -2.47 -7.83
C LYS A 5 21.17 -0.98 -8.03
N ALA A 6 21.23 -0.57 -9.29
CA ALA A 6 21.13 0.82 -9.71
C ALA A 6 19.83 1.46 -9.16
N ASN A 7 20.01 2.54 -8.40
CA ASN A 7 19.00 3.44 -7.82
C ASN A 7 18.15 2.90 -6.66
N ASP A 8 18.69 3.05 -5.45
CA ASP A 8 17.99 2.86 -4.17
C ASP A 8 16.98 3.99 -3.83
N LEU A 9 16.83 4.96 -4.74
CA LEU A 9 15.96 6.12 -4.61
C LEU A 9 14.84 6.07 -5.66
N MET A 10 13.60 6.19 -5.20
CA MET A 10 12.40 6.27 -6.04
C MET A 10 11.86 7.70 -6.08
N SER A 11 11.59 8.16 -7.28
CA SER A 11 10.85 9.39 -7.55
C SER A 11 9.39 9.29 -7.10
N VAL A 12 8.70 10.43 -7.06
CA VAL A 12 7.26 10.50 -6.78
C VAL A 12 6.44 9.63 -7.74
N GLY A 13 6.83 9.56 -9.02
CA GLY A 13 6.13 8.77 -10.04
C GLY A 13 6.25 7.27 -9.78
N GLU A 14 7.47 6.80 -9.52
CA GLU A 14 7.73 5.39 -9.21
C GLU A 14 7.05 4.99 -7.89
N LEU A 15 7.03 5.87 -6.88
CA LEU A 15 6.29 5.63 -5.64
C LEU A 15 4.78 5.54 -5.86
N ALA A 16 4.23 6.39 -6.73
CA ALA A 16 2.82 6.39 -7.08
C ALA A 16 2.43 5.06 -7.76
N GLN A 17 3.24 4.59 -8.70
CA GLN A 17 3.05 3.30 -9.37
C GLN A 17 3.16 2.12 -8.39
N LEU A 18 4.22 2.09 -7.56
CA LEU A 18 4.44 1.00 -6.59
C LEU A 18 3.27 0.83 -5.61
N LEU A 19 2.67 1.94 -5.19
CA LEU A 19 1.58 1.97 -4.22
C LEU A 19 0.20 1.95 -4.88
N ASN A 20 0.12 2.01 -6.20
CA ASN A 20 -1.11 2.22 -6.97
C ASN A 20 -1.95 3.39 -6.43
N VAL A 21 -1.32 4.56 -6.27
CA VAL A 21 -1.93 5.79 -5.75
C VAL A 21 -1.58 6.98 -6.63
N THR A 22 -2.30 8.09 -6.47
CA THR A 22 -1.98 9.32 -7.19
C THR A 22 -0.68 9.96 -6.69
N ALA A 23 0.06 10.60 -7.60
CA ALA A 23 1.25 11.40 -7.24
C ALA A 23 0.93 12.52 -6.23
N SER A 24 -0.30 13.06 -6.28
CA SER A 24 -0.80 14.05 -5.29
C SER A 24 -0.82 13.46 -3.88
N TYR A 25 -1.31 12.23 -3.73
CA TYR A 25 -1.31 11.52 -2.45
C TYR A 25 0.11 11.31 -1.92
N VAL A 26 1.04 10.88 -2.78
CA VAL A 26 2.45 10.71 -2.40
C VAL A 26 3.04 12.02 -1.88
N ARG A 27 2.88 13.13 -2.60
CA ARG A 27 3.42 14.44 -2.18
C ARG A 27 2.78 14.97 -0.92
N LYS A 28 1.45 15.02 -0.87
CA LYS A 28 0.68 15.70 0.21
C LYS A 28 0.60 14.88 1.49
N LYS A 29 0.62 13.55 1.40
CA LYS A 29 0.45 12.66 2.56
C LYS A 29 1.73 11.93 2.90
N LEU A 30 2.36 11.24 1.95
CA LEU A 30 3.47 10.33 2.26
C LEU A 30 4.80 11.07 2.50
N LEU A 31 5.14 12.04 1.66
CA LEU A 31 6.38 12.80 1.78
C LEU A 31 6.26 13.97 2.77
N ARG A 32 5.10 14.64 2.83
CA ARG A 32 4.87 15.76 3.76
C ARG A 32 4.75 15.33 5.21
N LYS A 33 4.04 14.23 5.52
CA LYS A 33 3.85 13.74 6.90
C LYS A 33 4.97 12.81 7.37
N HIS A 34 6.11 12.81 6.69
CA HIS A 34 7.30 12.05 7.08
C HIS A 34 7.12 10.52 7.15
N VAL A 35 6.10 9.99 6.48
CA VAL A 35 5.80 8.54 6.47
C VAL A 35 6.91 7.74 5.79
N LEU A 36 7.54 8.31 4.75
CA LEU A 36 8.61 7.68 3.98
C LEU A 36 9.97 8.36 4.20
N ARG A 37 10.23 8.90 5.40
CA ARG A 37 11.56 9.48 5.69
C ARG A 37 12.65 8.39 5.74
N PRO A 38 13.89 8.72 5.32
CA PRO A 38 14.34 10.04 4.83
C PRO A 38 13.91 10.32 3.39
N VAL A 39 13.67 11.61 3.09
CA VAL A 39 13.36 12.11 1.73
C VAL A 39 14.56 12.87 1.21
N THR A 40 15.16 12.39 0.13
CA THR A 40 16.31 13.03 -0.52
C THR A 40 15.82 14.02 -1.56
N ILE A 41 16.37 15.23 -1.57
CA ILE A 41 16.06 16.24 -2.60
C ILE A 41 17.26 16.32 -3.55
N ARG A 42 17.04 16.08 -4.84
CA ARG A 42 18.04 16.24 -5.90
C ARG A 42 17.45 17.10 -7.02
N ARG A 43 18.13 18.20 -7.39
CA ARG A 43 17.69 19.14 -8.44
C ARG A 43 16.22 19.59 -8.27
N GLY A 44 15.82 19.92 -7.03
CA GLY A 44 14.44 20.34 -6.70
C GLY A 44 13.38 19.22 -6.69
N ARG A 45 13.76 17.97 -7.03
CA ARG A 45 12.86 16.81 -7.03
C ARG A 45 13.03 15.99 -5.76
N LYS A 46 11.92 15.47 -5.22
CA LYS A 46 11.89 14.64 -4.01
C LYS A 46 11.97 13.16 -4.37
N TYR A 47 12.80 12.44 -3.63
CA TYR A 47 13.02 11.00 -3.76
C TYR A 47 12.90 10.34 -2.39
N ALA A 48 12.42 9.10 -2.34
CA ALA A 48 12.39 8.28 -1.13
C ALA A 48 13.16 6.98 -1.33
N SER A 49 13.65 6.38 -0.25
CA SER A 49 14.29 5.06 -0.34
C SER A 49 13.30 4.00 -0.84
N ARG A 50 13.75 3.20 -1.82
CA ARG A 50 12.99 2.07 -2.36
C ARG A 50 12.64 1.07 -1.27
N THR A 51 13.62 0.68 -0.47
CA THR A 51 13.47 -0.27 0.64
C THR A 51 12.38 0.18 1.63
N LYS A 52 12.33 1.47 1.97
CA LYS A 52 11.29 2.02 2.85
C LYS A 52 9.92 2.02 2.19
N ALA A 53 9.84 2.34 0.90
CA ALA A 53 8.59 2.34 0.15
C ALA A 53 7.98 0.92 0.04
N GLU A 54 8.82 -0.08 -0.23
CA GLU A 54 8.42 -1.49 -0.28
C GLU A 54 7.94 -1.99 1.10
N ALA A 55 8.67 -1.66 2.17
CA ALA A 55 8.25 -1.98 3.54
C ALA A 55 6.91 -1.33 3.90
N TYR A 56 6.70 -0.07 3.51
CA TYR A 56 5.42 0.61 3.69
C TYR A 56 4.28 -0.09 2.94
N CYS A 57 4.52 -0.45 1.67
CA CYS A 57 3.55 -1.19 0.84
C CYS A 57 3.16 -2.52 1.49
N ALA A 58 4.14 -3.31 1.93
CA ALA A 58 3.91 -4.59 2.60
C ALA A 58 3.07 -4.43 3.87
N LYS A 59 3.39 -3.42 4.70
CA LYS A 59 2.62 -3.10 5.91
C LYS A 59 1.16 -2.77 5.58
N ARG A 60 0.92 -1.91 4.58
CA ARG A 60 -0.46 -1.52 4.19
C ARG A 60 -1.24 -2.70 3.63
N LYS A 61 -0.63 -3.56 2.82
CA LYS A 61 -1.24 -4.80 2.33
C LYS A 61 -1.63 -5.73 3.48
N LYS A 62 -0.76 -5.90 4.49
CA LYS A 62 -1.07 -6.72 5.68
C LYS A 62 -2.29 -6.19 6.44
N VAL A 63 -2.37 -4.88 6.65
CA VAL A 63 -3.51 -4.24 7.32
C VAL A 63 -4.80 -4.42 6.52
N ALA A 64 -4.76 -4.18 5.21
CA ALA A 64 -5.93 -4.36 4.34
C ALA A 64 -6.44 -5.81 4.37
N ARG A 65 -5.53 -6.79 4.25
CA ARG A 65 -5.90 -8.22 4.37
C ARG A 65 -6.54 -8.55 5.72
N ARG A 66 -6.01 -7.98 6.82
CA ARG A 66 -6.58 -8.21 8.16
C ARG A 66 -7.98 -7.61 8.28
N ALA A 67 -8.19 -6.41 7.75
CA ALA A 67 -9.50 -5.77 7.73
C ALA A 67 -10.51 -6.59 6.90
N LEU A 68 -10.12 -7.05 5.71
CA LEU A 68 -10.96 -7.91 4.87
C LEU A 68 -11.32 -9.22 5.55
N ARG A 69 -10.36 -9.87 6.24
CA ARG A 69 -10.64 -11.07 7.04
C ARG A 69 -11.62 -10.81 8.19
N GLY A 70 -11.49 -9.65 8.85
CA GLY A 70 -12.43 -9.22 9.89
C GLY A 70 -13.84 -9.05 9.34
N LEU A 71 -13.98 -8.37 8.20
CA LEU A 71 -15.28 -8.20 7.53
C LEU A 71 -15.87 -9.56 7.12
N ALA A 72 -15.09 -10.43 6.49
CA ALA A 72 -15.55 -11.76 6.08
C ALA A 72 -16.04 -12.59 7.28
N ARG A 73 -15.34 -12.51 8.42
CA ARG A 73 -15.75 -13.19 9.65
C ARG A 73 -17.08 -12.65 10.17
N VAL A 74 -17.24 -11.32 10.25
CA VAL A 74 -18.51 -10.70 10.68
C VAL A 74 -19.65 -11.11 9.75
N SER A 75 -19.44 -11.11 8.43
CA SER A 75 -20.44 -11.55 7.45
C SER A 75 -20.80 -13.03 7.60
N GLN A 76 -19.85 -13.89 7.95
CA GLN A 76 -20.10 -15.31 8.21
C GLN A 76 -20.86 -15.52 9.53
N GLU A 77 -20.48 -14.84 10.60
CA GLU A 77 -21.16 -14.89 11.90
C GLU A 77 -22.60 -14.34 11.82
N ALA A 78 -22.83 -13.33 10.98
CA ALA A 78 -24.16 -12.77 10.72
C ALA A 78 -25.07 -13.67 9.86
N GLY A 79 -24.66 -14.89 9.50
CA GLY A 79 -25.49 -15.83 8.74
C GLY A 79 -25.70 -15.48 7.25
N LEU A 80 -25.20 -14.32 6.78
CA LEU A 80 -25.42 -13.81 5.42
C LEU A 80 -24.99 -14.80 4.33
N TYR A 81 -23.99 -15.63 4.59
CA TYR A 81 -23.56 -16.67 3.65
C TYR A 81 -24.47 -17.90 3.64
N ARG A 82 -25.12 -18.26 4.75
CA ARG A 82 -26.12 -19.35 4.77
C ARG A 82 -27.40 -18.92 4.08
N ASP A 83 -27.87 -17.72 4.37
CA ASP A 83 -29.14 -17.21 3.85
C ASP A 83 -29.08 -16.89 2.35
N ALA A 84 -27.92 -16.46 1.85
CA ALA A 84 -27.71 -16.27 0.41
C ALA A 84 -27.71 -17.61 -0.37
N ILE A 85 -27.12 -18.68 0.18
CA ILE A 85 -27.07 -19.99 -0.49
C ILE A 85 -28.45 -20.65 -0.52
N THR A 86 -29.28 -20.49 0.52
CA THR A 86 -30.66 -21.00 0.54
C THR A 86 -31.60 -20.19 -0.35
N ALA A 87 -31.41 -18.87 -0.48
CA ALA A 87 -32.23 -18.03 -1.36
C ALA A 87 -32.00 -18.29 -2.87
N THR A 88 -30.81 -18.78 -3.24
CA THR A 88 -30.47 -19.07 -4.66
C THR A 88 -31.01 -20.43 -5.14
N ASN A 89 -31.43 -21.30 -4.22
CA ASN A 89 -31.99 -22.64 -4.53
C ASN A 89 -33.53 -22.67 -4.41
N ARG A 90 -34.19 -21.52 -4.43
CA ARG A 90 -35.65 -21.36 -4.54
C ARG A 90 -35.99 -20.74 -5.88
#